data_AF-A0A6J4QSZ2-F1
#
_entry.id   AF-A0A6J4QSZ2-F1
#
_cell.length_a   1.000
_cell.length_b   1.000
_cell.length_c   1.000
_cell.angle_alpha   90.00
_cell.angle_beta   90.00
_cell.angle_gamma   90.00
#
_symmetry.space_group_name_H-M   'P 1'
#
loop_
_entity.id
_entity.type
_entity.pdbx_description
1 polymer ?
#
loop_
_entity_poly.entity_id
_entity_poly.type
_entity_poly.pdbx_seq_one_letter_code
_entity_poly.pdbx_strand_id
1 'polypeptide(L)'
;MTVSPDDIQGFITSFEERLAPVEKASSEAWWKLATTGTEEAQRELVDNGMAYNRLFADRGEYDLVKGWYEERYSLESSILRRQVEVLYRTFAGRQGNEETLRRIEELEAEANAIYGNHRGTVGGREVSENELRGILRGSDDSALRREAWEASKNVGRKVEGLVRELAGLRNRLARQMGFDDHYVRSLDLQEIDANELDRLMDDLQSATGEPFRTLKTRLDASLQSRFGVEDVMPWHLSDPCFP
;
A
#
# COMPACT_ATOMS: atom_id res chain seq x y z
N MET A 1 1.16 38.35 -2.18
CA MET A 1 0.14 38.89 -3.11
C MET A 1 -1.14 38.21 -2.69
N THR A 2 -2.23 38.93 -2.42
CA THR A 2 -3.49 38.29 -2.00
C THR A 2 -3.90 37.24 -3.01
N VAL A 3 -3.97 35.98 -2.57
CA VAL A 3 -4.39 34.85 -3.40
C VAL A 3 -5.83 35.09 -3.87
N SER A 4 -6.03 35.09 -5.20
CA SER A 4 -7.37 35.22 -5.79
C SER A 4 -8.08 33.86 -5.78
N PRO A 5 -9.26 33.74 -5.14
CA PRO A 5 -10.05 32.50 -5.16
C PRO A 5 -10.40 32.03 -6.57
N ASP A 6 -10.68 32.97 -7.48
CA ASP A 6 -11.02 32.67 -8.88
C ASP A 6 -9.83 32.07 -9.63
N ASP A 7 -8.60 32.51 -9.33
CA ASP A 7 -7.39 31.96 -9.94
C ASP A 7 -7.14 30.52 -9.47
N ILE A 8 -7.34 30.25 -8.16
CA ILE A 8 -7.23 28.88 -7.62
C ILE A 8 -8.27 27.98 -8.29
N GLN A 9 -9.53 28.42 -8.36
CA GLN A 9 -10.61 27.62 -8.93
C GLN A 9 -10.39 27.35 -10.43
N GLY A 10 -9.93 28.36 -11.18
CA GLY A 10 -9.55 28.20 -12.59
C GLY A 10 -8.41 27.21 -12.77
N PHE A 11 -7.38 27.25 -11.92
CA PHE A 11 -6.31 26.25 -11.94
C PHE A 11 -6.83 24.85 -11.65
N ILE A 12 -7.64 24.67 -10.59
CA ILE A 12 -8.19 23.36 -10.21
C ILE A 12 -8.97 22.77 -11.39
N THR A 13 -9.88 23.52 -11.99
CA THR A 13 -10.68 23.04 -13.12
C THR A 13 -9.80 22.65 -14.31
N SER A 14 -8.80 23.47 -14.66
CA SER A 14 -7.87 23.14 -15.75
C SER A 14 -6.97 21.94 -15.42
N PHE A 15 -6.57 21.79 -14.16
CA PHE A 15 -5.77 20.65 -13.70
C PHE A 15 -6.58 19.35 -13.73
N GLU A 16 -7.85 19.39 -13.31
CA GLU A 16 -8.79 18.26 -13.36
C GLU A 16 -8.98 17.73 -14.79
N GLU A 17 -9.12 18.62 -15.78
CA GLU A 17 -9.22 18.23 -17.20
C GLU A 17 -7.99 17.48 -17.71
N ARG A 18 -6.79 17.83 -17.23
CA ARG A 18 -5.54 17.13 -17.54
C ARG A 18 -5.39 15.83 -16.76
N LEU A 19 -5.81 15.83 -15.49
CA LEU A 19 -5.65 14.71 -14.58
C LEU A 19 -6.60 13.56 -14.92
N ALA A 20 -7.87 13.84 -15.17
CA ALA A 20 -8.93 12.85 -15.35
C ALA A 20 -8.58 11.72 -16.34
N PRO A 21 -8.08 11.99 -17.56
CA PRO A 21 -7.71 10.92 -18.49
C PRO A 21 -6.52 10.08 -17.99
N VAL A 22 -5.54 10.72 -17.33
CA VAL A 22 -4.33 10.04 -16.83
C VAL A 22 -4.62 9.18 -15.60
N GLU A 23 -5.44 9.70 -14.69
CA GLU A 23 -5.90 8.95 -13.51
C GLU A 23 -6.73 7.74 -13.90
N LYS A 24 -7.64 7.90 -14.88
CA LYS A 24 -8.39 6.78 -15.45
C LYS A 24 -7.46 5.73 -16.05
N ALA A 25 -6.51 6.13 -16.90
CA ALA A 25 -5.61 5.21 -17.56
C ALA A 25 -4.69 4.46 -16.56
N SER A 26 -4.19 5.16 -15.53
CA SER A 26 -3.44 4.55 -14.43
C SER A 26 -4.27 3.53 -13.66
N SER A 27 -5.53 3.86 -13.35
CA SER A 27 -6.46 2.95 -12.66
C SER A 27 -6.79 1.70 -13.50
N GLU A 28 -7.00 1.87 -14.81
CA GLU A 28 -7.24 0.76 -15.75
C GLU A 28 -6.00 -0.14 -15.90
N ALA A 29 -4.80 0.45 -15.97
CA ALA A 29 -3.54 -0.29 -16.01
C ALA A 29 -3.31 -1.11 -14.73
N TRP A 30 -3.61 -0.52 -13.56
CA TRP A 30 -3.56 -1.23 -12.28
C TRP A 30 -4.52 -2.43 -12.28
N TRP A 31 -5.75 -2.23 -12.73
CA TRP A 31 -6.75 -3.30 -12.83
C TRP A 31 -6.29 -4.43 -13.77
N LYS A 32 -5.73 -4.09 -14.94
CA LYS A 32 -5.17 -5.06 -15.88
C LYS A 32 -4.05 -5.86 -15.25
N LEU A 33 -3.13 -5.23 -14.51
CA LEU A 33 -2.05 -5.93 -13.82
C LEU A 33 -2.60 -6.88 -12.75
N ALA A 34 -3.52 -6.39 -11.91
CA ALA A 34 -4.10 -7.18 -10.83
C ALA A 34 -4.86 -8.43 -11.32
N THR A 35 -5.40 -8.38 -12.54
CA THR A 35 -6.20 -9.48 -13.11
C THR A 35 -5.42 -10.41 -14.03
N THR A 36 -4.31 -9.95 -14.63
CA THR A 36 -3.57 -10.72 -15.64
C THR A 36 -2.13 -11.07 -15.24
N GLY A 37 -1.49 -10.23 -14.43
CA GLY A 37 -0.09 -10.41 -14.01
C GLY A 37 0.94 -10.40 -15.15
N THR A 38 0.60 -9.92 -16.35
CA THR A 38 1.50 -10.01 -17.52
C THR A 38 2.55 -8.91 -17.55
N GLU A 39 3.68 -9.17 -18.21
CA GLU A 39 4.73 -8.15 -18.43
C GLU A 39 4.21 -6.92 -19.19
N GLU A 40 3.26 -7.10 -20.09
CA GLU A 40 2.59 -6.00 -20.79
C GLU A 40 1.83 -5.11 -19.82
N ALA A 41 1.03 -5.71 -18.92
CA ALA A 41 0.29 -4.97 -17.91
C ALA A 41 1.23 -4.28 -16.91
N GLN A 42 2.39 -4.87 -16.61
CA GLN A 42 3.43 -4.23 -15.79
C GLN A 42 3.97 -2.97 -16.46
N ARG A 43 4.35 -3.06 -17.75
CA ARG A 43 4.85 -1.90 -18.51
C ARG A 43 3.81 -0.79 -18.58
N GLU A 44 2.55 -1.14 -18.85
CA GLU A 44 1.44 -0.17 -18.89
C GLU A 44 1.23 0.51 -17.54
N LEU A 45 1.31 -0.21 -16.42
CA LEU A 45 1.20 0.40 -15.10
C LEU A 45 2.33 1.40 -14.85
N VAL A 46 3.57 1.03 -15.16
CA VAL A 46 4.74 1.93 -15.00
C VAL A 46 4.59 3.18 -15.85
N ASP A 47 4.23 3.03 -17.13
CA ASP A 47 4.12 4.17 -18.04
C ASP A 47 2.98 5.13 -17.66
N ASN A 48 1.82 4.59 -17.27
CA ASN A 48 0.69 5.42 -16.82
C ASN A 48 0.93 6.03 -15.43
N GLY A 49 1.57 5.29 -14.51
CA GLY A 49 2.01 5.82 -13.21
C GLY A 49 2.99 6.97 -13.38
N MET A 50 3.94 6.85 -14.31
CA MET A 50 4.85 7.95 -14.65
C MET A 50 4.15 9.13 -15.32
N ALA A 51 3.15 8.91 -16.17
CA ALA A 51 2.34 9.99 -16.72
C ALA A 51 1.59 10.75 -15.60
N TYR A 52 1.04 10.02 -14.63
CA TYR A 52 0.39 10.59 -13.45
C TYR A 52 1.38 11.40 -12.62
N ASN A 53 2.54 10.81 -12.28
CA ASN A 53 3.58 11.48 -11.49
C ASN A 53 4.08 12.76 -12.17
N ARG A 54 4.25 12.77 -13.50
CA ARG A 54 4.70 13.96 -14.24
C ARG A 54 3.76 15.15 -14.10
N LEU A 55 2.44 14.94 -14.04
CA LEU A 55 1.48 16.03 -13.82
C LEU A 55 1.69 16.72 -12.46
N PHE A 56 2.05 15.95 -11.44
CA PHE A 56 2.28 16.47 -10.09
C PHE A 56 3.75 16.84 -9.80
N ALA A 57 4.68 16.49 -10.69
CA ALA A 57 6.11 16.76 -10.53
C ALA A 57 6.55 18.12 -11.12
N ASP A 58 5.65 18.86 -11.76
CA ASP A 58 5.95 20.21 -12.26
C ASP A 58 6.28 21.14 -11.08
N ARG A 59 7.51 21.68 -11.10
CA ARG A 59 8.00 22.52 -10.00
C ARG A 59 7.28 23.87 -9.93
N GLY A 60 6.90 24.43 -11.07
CA GLY A 60 6.20 25.72 -11.12
C GLY A 60 4.79 25.60 -10.54
N GLU A 61 4.04 24.57 -10.95
CA GLU A 61 2.72 24.27 -10.39
C GLU A 61 2.83 23.90 -8.90
N TYR A 62 3.85 23.14 -8.49
CA TYR A 62 4.08 22.83 -7.08
C TYR A 62 4.34 24.09 -6.25
N ASP A 63 5.22 24.98 -6.69
CA ASP A 63 5.54 26.22 -5.98
C ASP A 63 4.31 27.14 -5.87
N LEU A 64 3.50 27.19 -6.94
CA LEU A 64 2.23 27.92 -6.94
C LEU A 64 1.24 27.37 -5.91
N VAL A 65 0.98 26.05 -5.95
CA VAL A 65 0.06 25.36 -5.02
C VAL A 65 0.58 25.45 -3.58
N LYS A 66 1.89 25.38 -3.37
CA LYS A 66 2.52 25.58 -2.06
C LYS A 66 2.27 26.98 -1.52
N GLY A 67 2.39 28.01 -2.35
CA GLY A 67 2.06 29.39 -1.95
C GLY A 67 0.60 29.52 -1.50
N TRP A 68 -0.34 28.92 -2.24
CA TRP A 68 -1.75 28.87 -1.83
C TRP A 68 -1.96 28.11 -0.53
N TYR A 69 -1.25 27.01 -0.33
CA TYR A 69 -1.28 26.25 0.91
C TYR A 69 -0.80 27.09 2.09
N GLU A 70 0.31 27.81 1.97
CA GLU A 70 0.84 28.66 3.05
C GLU A 70 -0.14 29.80 3.42
N GLU A 71 -0.81 30.40 2.43
CA GLU A 71 -1.78 31.48 2.64
C GLU A 71 -3.23 30.98 2.86
N ARG A 72 -3.48 29.67 2.91
CA ARG A 72 -4.83 29.06 2.86
C ARG A 72 -5.83 29.53 3.92
N TYR A 73 -5.34 30.03 5.05
CA TYR A 73 -6.19 30.57 6.12
C TYR A 73 -6.80 31.94 5.77
N SER A 74 -6.29 32.60 4.73
CA SER A 74 -6.89 33.82 4.16
C SER A 74 -8.12 33.53 3.29
N LEU A 75 -8.31 32.28 2.86
CA LEU A 75 -9.49 31.87 2.09
C LEU A 75 -10.72 31.77 3.02
N GLU A 76 -11.78 32.49 2.68
CA GLU A 76 -13.05 32.45 3.41
C GLU A 76 -13.79 31.12 3.20
N SER A 77 -13.68 30.54 2.00
CA SER A 77 -14.31 29.26 1.66
C SER A 77 -13.55 28.10 2.29
N SER A 78 -14.20 27.38 3.21
CA SER A 78 -13.65 26.16 3.81
C SER A 78 -13.45 25.04 2.80
N ILE A 79 -14.29 24.97 1.76
CA ILE A 79 -14.16 23.98 0.68
C ILE A 79 -12.94 24.28 -0.18
N LEU A 80 -12.75 25.53 -0.60
CA LEU A 80 -11.59 25.90 -1.41
C LEU A 80 -10.29 25.71 -0.63
N ARG A 81 -10.28 26.06 0.65
CA ARG A 81 -9.17 25.74 1.56
C ARG A 81 -8.86 24.25 1.57
N ARG A 82 -9.89 23.40 1.71
CA ARG A 82 -9.72 21.95 1.72
C ARG A 82 -9.15 21.42 0.39
N GLN A 83 -9.64 21.93 -0.73
CA GLN A 83 -9.12 21.55 -2.06
C GLN A 83 -7.63 21.89 -2.19
N VAL A 84 -7.22 23.08 -1.75
CA VAL A 84 -5.80 23.49 -1.73
C VAL A 84 -4.97 22.57 -0.84
N GLU A 85 -5.46 22.19 0.35
CA GLU A 85 -4.78 21.29 1.27
C GLU A 85 -4.52 19.89 0.69
N VAL A 86 -5.53 19.33 0.01
CA VAL A 86 -5.42 18.02 -0.66
C VAL A 86 -4.49 18.12 -1.86
N LEU A 87 -4.64 19.16 -2.67
CA LEU A 87 -3.85 19.39 -3.87
C LEU A 87 -2.36 19.53 -3.51
N TYR A 88 -2.04 20.37 -2.52
CA TYR A 88 -0.67 20.55 -2.03
C TYR A 88 -0.03 19.24 -1.61
N ARG A 89 -0.72 18.42 -0.79
CA ARG A 89 -0.17 17.14 -0.33
C ARG A 89 -0.01 16.14 -1.47
N THR A 90 -0.92 16.17 -2.43
CA THR A 90 -0.84 15.34 -3.63
C THR A 90 0.40 15.69 -4.47
N PHE A 91 0.66 16.99 -4.70
CA PHE A 91 1.87 17.47 -5.35
C PHE A 91 3.14 17.14 -4.55
N ALA A 92 3.15 17.42 -3.24
CA ALA A 92 4.28 17.15 -2.35
C ALA A 92 4.64 15.66 -2.36
N GLY A 93 3.64 14.78 -2.40
CA GLY A 93 3.78 13.34 -2.48
C GLY A 93 4.55 12.83 -3.71
N ARG A 94 4.63 13.64 -4.77
CA ARG A 94 5.15 13.24 -6.09
C ARG A 94 6.37 14.05 -6.54
N GLN A 95 6.93 14.84 -5.62
CA GLN A 95 8.24 15.46 -5.84
C GLN A 95 9.35 14.41 -5.75
N GLY A 96 10.29 14.46 -6.69
CA GLY A 96 11.41 13.54 -6.74
C GLY A 96 12.14 13.57 -8.07
N ASN A 97 13.29 12.90 -8.13
CA ASN A 97 13.97 12.65 -9.39
C ASN A 97 13.20 11.61 -10.23
N GLU A 98 13.02 11.85 -11.53
CA GLU A 98 12.23 11.00 -12.43
C GLU A 98 12.72 9.54 -12.47
N GLU A 99 14.04 9.31 -12.43
CA GLU A 99 14.62 7.95 -12.41
C GLU A 99 14.25 7.21 -11.12
N THR A 100 14.28 7.93 -9.98
CA THR A 100 13.87 7.37 -8.68
C THR A 100 12.39 7.03 -8.66
N LEU A 101 11.53 7.93 -9.15
CA LEU A 101 10.09 7.70 -9.22
C LEU A 101 9.76 6.54 -10.16
N ARG A 102 10.41 6.47 -11.32
CA ARG A 102 10.26 5.34 -12.26
C ARG A 102 10.66 4.03 -11.61
N ARG A 103 11.80 3.98 -10.91
CA ARG A 103 12.25 2.75 -10.26
C ARG A 103 11.28 2.30 -9.17
N ILE A 104 10.64 3.22 -8.46
CA ILE A 104 9.58 2.91 -7.50
C ILE A 104 8.38 2.26 -8.21
N GLU A 105 7.87 2.86 -9.29
CA GLU A 105 6.76 2.30 -10.08
C GLU A 105 7.10 0.89 -10.62
N GLU A 106 8.32 0.70 -11.13
CA GLU A 106 8.79 -0.60 -11.62
C GLU A 106 8.81 -1.66 -10.52
N LEU A 107 9.36 -1.34 -9.35
CA LEU A 107 9.41 -2.25 -8.21
C LEU A 107 8.01 -2.60 -7.70
N GLU A 108 7.09 -1.64 -7.70
CA GLU A 108 5.69 -1.86 -7.32
C GLU A 108 4.98 -2.77 -8.33
N ALA A 109 5.14 -2.53 -9.63
CA ALA A 109 4.59 -3.38 -10.68
C ALA A 109 5.19 -4.79 -10.66
N GLU A 110 6.49 -4.92 -10.39
CA GLU A 110 7.18 -6.19 -10.23
C GLU A 110 6.66 -6.98 -9.02
N ALA A 111 6.58 -6.35 -7.86
CA ALA A 111 6.06 -6.98 -6.66
C ALA A 111 4.60 -7.46 -6.85
N ASN A 112 3.74 -6.63 -7.43
CA ASN A 112 2.34 -6.99 -7.70
C ASN A 112 2.23 -8.20 -8.65
N ALA A 113 3.02 -8.23 -9.72
CA ALA A 113 3.04 -9.38 -10.64
C ALA A 113 3.53 -10.66 -9.94
N ILE A 114 4.58 -10.57 -9.11
CA ILE A 114 5.08 -11.73 -8.36
C ILE A 114 4.00 -12.26 -7.41
N TYR A 115 3.32 -11.39 -6.66
CA TYR A 115 2.24 -11.82 -5.77
C TYR A 115 1.06 -12.45 -6.53
N GLY A 116 0.59 -11.82 -7.61
CA GLY A 116 -0.56 -12.31 -8.38
C GLY A 116 -0.29 -13.64 -9.11
N ASN A 117 0.92 -13.81 -9.62
CA ASN A 117 1.33 -15.01 -10.35
C ASN A 117 1.91 -16.10 -9.45
N HIS A 118 2.10 -15.85 -8.16
CA HIS A 118 2.72 -16.82 -7.27
C HIS A 118 1.95 -18.14 -7.28
N ARG A 119 2.68 -19.23 -7.46
CA ARG A 119 2.20 -20.58 -7.25
C ARG A 119 3.09 -21.25 -6.21
N GLY A 120 2.45 -21.75 -5.16
CA GLY A 120 3.09 -22.63 -4.19
C GLY A 120 3.18 -24.04 -4.74
N THR A 121 3.98 -24.90 -4.12
CA THR A 121 4.05 -26.33 -4.46
C THR A 121 3.56 -27.14 -3.27
N VAL A 122 2.58 -27.99 -3.48
CA VAL A 122 2.04 -28.92 -2.47
C VAL A 122 1.88 -30.29 -3.11
N GLY A 123 2.47 -31.34 -2.52
CA GLY A 123 2.47 -32.69 -3.07
C GLY A 123 3.11 -32.78 -4.46
N GLY A 124 4.07 -31.90 -4.77
CA GLY A 124 4.69 -31.80 -6.09
C GLY A 124 3.83 -31.13 -7.17
N ARG A 125 2.64 -30.61 -6.82
CA ARG A 125 1.76 -29.89 -7.75
C ARG A 125 1.78 -28.40 -7.47
N GLU A 126 1.76 -27.59 -8.52
CA GLU A 126 1.57 -26.15 -8.39
C GLU A 126 0.14 -25.82 -7.98
N VAL A 127 0.01 -24.93 -6.99
CA VAL A 127 -1.27 -24.50 -6.41
C VAL A 127 -1.30 -22.99 -6.25
N SER A 128 -2.46 -22.40 -6.51
CA SER A 128 -2.73 -20.97 -6.30
C SER A 128 -2.92 -20.61 -4.83
N GLU A 129 -2.80 -19.33 -4.49
CA GLU A 129 -3.08 -18.80 -3.14
C GLU A 129 -4.49 -19.17 -2.65
N ASN A 130 -5.49 -19.15 -3.54
CA ASN A 130 -6.86 -19.54 -3.19
C ASN A 130 -6.96 -21.04 -2.88
N GLU A 131 -6.26 -21.89 -3.62
CA GLU A 131 -6.18 -23.33 -3.32
C GLU A 131 -5.45 -23.59 -2.00
N LEU A 132 -4.35 -22.88 -1.73
CA LEU A 132 -3.63 -22.96 -0.45
C LEU A 132 -4.55 -22.62 0.73
N ARG A 133 -5.30 -21.52 0.64
CA ARG A 133 -6.31 -21.15 1.65
C ARG A 133 -7.43 -22.19 1.74
N GLY A 134 -7.80 -22.82 0.64
CA GLY A 134 -8.74 -23.94 0.61
C GLY A 134 -8.25 -25.12 1.44
N ILE A 135 -7.00 -25.52 1.25
CA ILE A 135 -6.35 -26.60 2.02
C ILE A 135 -6.30 -26.24 3.51
N LEU A 136 -5.86 -25.03 3.85
CA LEU A 136 -5.80 -24.57 5.24
C LEU A 136 -7.18 -24.42 5.90
N ARG A 137 -8.27 -24.26 5.15
CA ARG A 137 -9.62 -24.25 5.76
C ARG A 137 -10.19 -25.65 5.90
N GLY A 138 -10.07 -26.46 4.86
CA GLY A 138 -10.82 -27.70 4.73
C GLY A 138 -10.09 -28.97 5.18
N SER A 139 -8.76 -29.03 5.07
CA SER A 139 -8.02 -30.27 5.34
C SER A 139 -7.94 -30.58 6.83
N ASP A 140 -8.12 -31.86 7.18
CA ASP A 140 -7.82 -32.45 8.49
C ASP A 140 -6.42 -33.08 8.55
N ASP A 141 -5.72 -33.18 7.42
CA ASP A 141 -4.34 -33.68 7.35
C ASP A 141 -3.36 -32.58 7.74
N SER A 142 -2.75 -32.72 8.93
CA SER A 142 -1.77 -31.77 9.45
C SER A 142 -0.51 -31.65 8.57
N ALA A 143 -0.04 -32.73 7.94
CA ALA A 143 1.15 -32.69 7.11
C ALA A 143 0.87 -31.90 5.82
N LEU A 144 -0.28 -32.16 5.19
CA LEU A 144 -0.73 -31.42 4.02
C LEU A 144 -0.91 -29.92 4.31
N ARG A 145 -1.49 -29.58 5.46
CA ARG A 145 -1.66 -28.18 5.89
C ARG A 145 -0.32 -27.51 6.13
N ARG A 146 0.63 -28.21 6.73
CA ARG A 146 1.99 -27.69 6.95
C ARG A 146 2.65 -27.35 5.62
N GLU A 147 2.61 -28.27 4.66
CA GLU A 147 3.16 -28.04 3.32
C GLU A 147 2.49 -26.83 2.65
N ALA A 148 1.16 -26.71 2.74
CA ALA A 148 0.43 -25.57 2.20
C ALA A 148 0.80 -24.23 2.88
N TRP A 149 0.97 -24.22 4.21
CA TRP A 149 1.39 -23.04 4.95
C TRP A 149 2.82 -22.62 4.59
N GLU A 150 3.76 -23.57 4.54
CA GLU A 150 5.15 -23.30 4.14
C GLU A 150 5.21 -22.81 2.68
N ALA A 151 4.41 -23.40 1.79
CA ALA A 151 4.29 -22.97 0.40
C ALA A 151 3.81 -21.52 0.29
N SER A 152 2.86 -21.09 1.13
CA SER A 152 2.35 -19.71 1.13
C SER A 152 3.40 -18.68 1.58
N LYS A 153 4.42 -19.08 2.34
CA LYS A 153 5.52 -18.20 2.76
C LYS A 153 6.62 -18.04 1.72
N ASN A 154 6.69 -18.93 0.72
CA ASN A 154 7.75 -18.91 -0.29
C ASN A 154 7.75 -17.66 -1.16
N VAL A 155 6.60 -17.01 -1.35
CA VAL A 155 6.51 -15.73 -2.07
C VAL A 155 7.37 -14.66 -1.41
N GLY A 156 7.49 -14.66 -0.08
CA GLY A 156 8.30 -13.70 0.67
C GLY A 156 9.76 -13.66 0.23
N ARG A 157 10.35 -14.83 -0.03
CA ARG A 157 11.74 -14.93 -0.53
C ARG A 157 11.91 -14.36 -1.94
N LYS A 158 10.86 -14.37 -2.77
CA LYS A 158 10.90 -13.83 -4.13
C LYS A 158 10.85 -12.30 -4.13
N VAL A 159 10.17 -11.71 -3.15
CA VAL A 159 9.90 -10.27 -3.09
C VAL A 159 10.78 -9.50 -2.09
N GLU A 160 11.49 -10.18 -1.18
CA GLU A 160 12.23 -9.50 -0.10
C GLU A 160 13.24 -8.46 -0.60
N GLY A 161 13.94 -8.75 -1.70
CA GLY A 161 14.93 -7.84 -2.28
C GLY A 161 14.27 -6.58 -2.83
N LEU A 162 13.18 -6.76 -3.57
CA LEU A 162 12.38 -5.67 -4.15
C LEU A 162 11.79 -4.77 -3.07
N VAL A 163 11.20 -5.36 -2.02
CA VAL A 163 10.61 -4.61 -0.90
C VAL A 163 11.67 -3.80 -0.15
N ARG A 164 12.86 -4.36 0.08
CA ARG A 164 13.98 -3.63 0.70
C ARG A 164 14.46 -2.47 -0.16
N GLU A 165 14.59 -2.68 -1.46
CA GLU A 165 14.98 -1.62 -2.40
C GLU A 165 13.94 -0.49 -2.44
N LEU A 166 12.66 -0.87 -2.54
CA LEU A 166 11.52 0.05 -2.55
C LEU A 166 11.47 0.90 -1.26
N ALA A 167 11.62 0.26 -0.10
CA ALA A 167 11.71 0.96 1.19
C ALA A 167 12.89 1.94 1.22
N GLY A 168 14.05 1.53 0.69
CA GLY A 168 15.23 2.38 0.57
C GLY A 168 15.01 3.62 -0.30
N LEU A 169 14.41 3.45 -1.48
CA LEU A 169 14.08 4.54 -2.41
C LEU A 169 13.09 5.53 -1.79
N ARG A 170 12.00 5.03 -1.23
CA ARG A 170 10.96 5.83 -0.58
C ARG A 170 11.50 6.61 0.63
N ASN A 171 12.37 5.99 1.43
CA ASN A 171 13.04 6.67 2.55
C ASN A 171 14.00 7.76 2.06
N ARG A 172 14.69 7.56 0.93
CA ARG A 172 15.53 8.62 0.34
C ARG A 172 14.69 9.83 -0.08
N LEU A 173 13.56 9.61 -0.76
CA LEU A 173 12.65 10.70 -1.13
C LEU A 173 12.12 11.43 0.11
N ALA A 174 11.74 10.69 1.15
CA ALA A 174 11.24 11.27 2.38
C ALA A 174 12.27 12.19 3.06
N ARG A 175 13.52 11.75 3.17
CA ARG A 175 14.61 12.54 3.76
C ARG A 175 14.96 13.78 2.94
N GLN A 176 14.89 13.70 1.61
CA GLN A 176 15.07 14.87 0.76
C GLN A 176 14.01 15.96 1.02
N MET A 177 12.83 15.57 1.50
CA MET A 177 11.74 16.47 1.88
C MET A 177 11.78 16.87 3.36
N GLY A 178 12.77 16.43 4.12
CA GLY A 178 12.93 16.78 5.54
C GLY A 178 12.20 15.87 6.54
N PHE A 179 11.67 14.73 6.10
CA PHE A 179 11.08 13.72 6.98
C PHE A 179 12.12 12.68 7.41
N ASP A 180 11.92 12.05 8.57
CA ASP A 180 12.82 10.99 9.08
C ASP A 180 12.86 9.77 8.14
N ASP A 181 11.68 9.35 7.69
CA ASP A 181 11.49 8.22 6.78
C ASP A 181 10.15 8.30 6.02
N HIS A 182 9.92 7.29 5.17
CA HIS A 182 8.72 7.17 4.37
C HIS A 182 7.44 6.95 5.20
N TYR A 183 7.53 6.30 6.35
CA TYR A 183 6.36 6.04 7.19
C TYR A 183 5.82 7.37 7.72
N VAL A 184 6.68 8.20 8.32
CA VAL A 184 6.28 9.52 8.83
C VAL A 184 5.77 10.41 7.69
N ARG A 185 6.47 10.44 6.56
CA ARG A 185 6.03 11.21 5.38
C ARG A 185 4.65 10.76 4.88
N SER A 186 4.43 9.46 4.75
CA SER A 186 3.18 8.93 4.21
C SER A 186 1.99 9.22 5.12
N LEU A 187 2.18 9.24 6.44
CA LEU A 187 1.14 9.63 7.38
C LEU A 187 0.86 11.14 7.33
N ASP A 188 1.90 11.98 7.34
CA ASP A 188 1.74 13.44 7.24
C ASP A 188 1.00 13.88 5.98
N LEU A 189 1.35 13.28 4.83
CA LEU A 189 0.68 13.53 3.55
C LEU A 189 -0.77 13.01 3.51
N GLN A 190 -1.15 12.11 4.41
CA GLN A 190 -2.52 11.66 4.63
C GLN A 190 -3.20 12.38 5.82
N GLU A 191 -2.53 13.37 6.41
CA GLU A 191 -3.02 14.16 7.55
C GLU A 191 -3.24 13.31 8.82
N ILE A 192 -2.44 12.27 8.98
CA ILE A 192 -2.43 11.40 10.14
C ILE A 192 -1.24 11.79 11.03
N ASP A 193 -1.51 12.18 12.28
CA ASP A 193 -0.45 12.37 13.29
C ASP A 193 0.07 11.01 13.74
N ALA A 194 1.36 10.76 13.50
CA ALA A 194 1.99 9.48 13.82
C ALA A 194 1.95 9.16 15.32
N ASN A 195 2.11 10.16 16.20
CA ASN A 195 2.09 9.94 17.64
C ASN A 195 0.67 9.64 18.15
N GLU A 196 -0.34 10.28 17.58
CA GLU A 196 -1.73 9.98 17.87
C GLU A 196 -2.10 8.57 17.40
N LEU A 197 -1.67 8.19 16.19
CA LEU A 197 -1.85 6.84 15.68
C LEU A 197 -1.20 5.79 16.58
N ASP A 198 0.05 6.02 17.00
CA ASP A 198 0.78 5.09 17.89
C ASP A 198 0.03 4.90 19.22
N ARG A 199 -0.40 6.00 19.86
CA ARG A 199 -1.19 5.92 21.11
C ARG A 199 -2.50 5.16 20.91
N LEU A 200 -3.21 5.45 19.81
CA LEU A 200 -4.46 4.76 19.50
C LEU A 200 -4.23 3.25 19.31
N MET A 201 -3.15 2.86 18.62
CA MET A 201 -2.81 1.45 18.40
C MET A 201 -2.39 0.75 19.71
N ASP A 202 -1.65 1.42 20.58
CA ASP A 202 -1.26 0.91 21.90
C ASP A 202 -2.49 0.72 22.83
N ASP A 203 -3.41 1.68 22.82
CA ASP A 203 -4.67 1.60 23.58
C ASP A 203 -5.53 0.44 23.07
N LEU A 204 -5.64 0.28 21.75
CA LEU A 204 -6.35 -0.85 21.13
C LEU A 204 -5.70 -2.19 21.47
N GLN A 205 -4.37 -2.29 21.40
CA GLN A 205 -3.65 -3.51 21.77
C GLN A 205 -3.89 -3.86 23.24
N SER A 206 -3.83 -2.87 24.13
CA SER A 206 -4.05 -3.04 25.56
C SER A 206 -5.49 -3.49 25.86
N ALA A 207 -6.47 -2.83 25.23
CA ALA A 207 -7.90 -3.14 25.42
C ALA A 207 -8.29 -4.51 24.84
N THR A 208 -7.64 -4.95 23.76
CA THR A 208 -7.96 -6.22 23.08
C THR A 208 -7.09 -7.40 23.52
N GLY A 209 -6.01 -7.17 24.26
CA GLY A 209 -5.05 -8.21 24.65
C GLY A 209 -5.68 -9.38 25.41
N GLU A 210 -6.49 -9.11 26.45
CA GLU A 210 -7.15 -10.18 27.21
C GLU A 210 -8.29 -10.87 26.45
N PRO A 211 -9.20 -10.14 25.76
CA PRO A 211 -10.15 -10.75 24.84
C PRO A 211 -9.49 -11.67 23.80
N PHE A 212 -8.37 -11.24 23.22
CA PHE A 212 -7.62 -12.05 22.25
C PHE A 212 -7.03 -13.31 22.87
N ARG A 213 -6.39 -13.23 24.06
CA ARG A 213 -5.87 -14.42 24.76
C ARG A 213 -6.96 -15.44 25.08
N THR A 214 -8.12 -14.96 25.51
CA THR A 214 -9.30 -15.81 25.76
C THR A 214 -9.77 -16.49 24.48
N LEU A 215 -9.87 -15.74 23.38
CA LEU A 215 -10.21 -16.29 22.06
C LEU A 215 -9.19 -17.34 21.62
N LYS A 216 -7.89 -17.02 21.70
CA LYS A 216 -6.80 -17.90 21.29
C LYS A 216 -6.79 -19.20 22.09
N THR A 217 -6.99 -19.14 23.40
CA THR A 217 -7.07 -20.34 24.26
C THR A 217 -8.19 -21.27 23.81
N ARG A 218 -9.39 -20.73 23.53
CA ARG A 218 -10.53 -21.52 23.04
C ARG A 218 -10.28 -22.08 21.65
N LEU A 219 -9.68 -21.28 20.77
CA LEU A 219 -9.31 -21.71 19.42
C LEU A 219 -8.31 -22.86 19.49
N ASP A 220 -7.26 -22.74 20.30
CA ASP A 220 -6.23 -23.77 20.43
C ASP A 220 -6.80 -25.07 20.97
N ALA A 221 -7.64 -25.02 22.01
CA ALA A 221 -8.31 -26.21 22.53
C ALA A 221 -9.16 -26.93 21.45
N SER A 222 -9.84 -26.16 20.59
CA SER A 222 -10.60 -26.71 19.46
C SER A 222 -9.69 -27.37 18.42
N LEU A 223 -8.56 -26.73 18.10
CA LEU A 223 -7.60 -27.25 17.12
C LEU A 223 -6.83 -28.48 17.65
N GLN A 224 -6.44 -28.49 18.92
CA GLN A 224 -5.85 -29.66 19.59
C GLN A 224 -6.79 -30.87 19.48
N SER A 225 -8.08 -30.66 19.77
CA SER A 225 -9.09 -31.72 19.65
C SER A 225 -9.29 -32.18 18.20
N ARG A 226 -9.38 -31.25 17.24
CA ARG A 226 -9.56 -31.56 15.81
C ARG A 226 -8.40 -32.37 15.23
N PHE A 227 -7.17 -31.98 15.54
CA PHE A 227 -5.97 -32.56 14.94
C PHE A 227 -5.29 -33.62 15.81
N GLY A 228 -5.74 -33.83 17.05
CA GLY A 228 -5.13 -34.78 17.99
C GLY A 228 -3.69 -34.42 18.37
N VAL A 229 -3.39 -33.12 18.47
CA VAL A 229 -2.05 -32.59 18.75
C VAL A 229 -1.98 -31.96 20.14
N GLU A 230 -0.81 -32.05 20.78
CA GLU A 230 -0.55 -31.34 22.03
C GLU A 230 -0.28 -29.86 21.76
N ASP A 231 0.54 -29.54 20.75
CA ASP A 231 0.90 -28.17 20.39
C ASP A 231 0.21 -27.71 19.09
N VAL A 232 -0.42 -26.54 19.15
CA VAL A 232 -1.03 -25.92 17.97
C VAL A 232 0.03 -25.12 17.21
N MET A 233 0.36 -25.61 16.02
CA MET A 233 1.28 -24.96 15.09
C MET A 233 0.56 -24.00 14.12
N PRO A 234 1.26 -23.04 13.50
CA PRO A 234 0.64 -22.05 12.61
C PRO A 234 -0.19 -22.64 11.47
N TRP A 235 0.19 -23.80 10.93
CA TRP A 235 -0.56 -24.46 9.87
C TRP A 235 -1.87 -25.12 10.33
N HIS A 236 -2.11 -25.28 11.63
CA HIS A 236 -3.42 -25.72 12.14
C HIS A 236 -4.47 -24.60 12.06
N LEU A 237 -4.04 -23.34 11.94
CA LEU A 237 -4.93 -22.20 11.75
C LEU A 237 -5.41 -22.12 10.30
N SER A 238 -6.66 -21.67 10.12
CA SER A 238 -7.27 -21.53 8.79
C SER A 238 -6.75 -20.32 8.00
N ASP A 239 -6.28 -19.31 8.70
CA ASP A 239 -5.67 -18.12 8.11
C ASP A 239 -4.13 -18.23 8.25
N PRO A 240 -3.37 -18.26 7.14
CA PRO A 240 -1.91 -18.38 7.19
C PRO A 240 -1.22 -17.18 7.84
N CYS A 241 -1.92 -16.07 8.05
CA CYS A 241 -1.42 -14.82 8.63
C CYS A 241 -1.98 -14.54 10.03
N PHE A 242 -2.70 -15.48 10.64
CA PHE A 242 -3.20 -15.31 12.00
C PHE A 242 -2.01 -15.19 12.99
N PRO A 243 -1.98 -14.16 13.85
CA PRO A 243 -0.88 -13.90 14.79
C PRO A 243 -0.85 -14.85 15.99
#